data_AF-A0A9E2EB41-F1
#
_entry.id   AF-A0A9E2EB41-F1
#
_cell.length_a   1.000
_cell.length_b   1.000
_cell.length_c   1.000
_cell.angle_alpha   90.00
_cell.angle_beta   90.00
_cell.angle_gamma   90.00
#
_symmetry.space_group_name_H-M   'P 1'
#
loop_
_entity.id
_entity.type
_entity.pdbx_description
1 polymer ?
#
loop_
_entity_poly.entity_id
_entity_poly.type
_entity_poly.pdbx_seq_one_letter_code
_entity_poly.pdbx_strand_id
1 'polypeptide(L)' 'MADRPFVAGENLTMGDIPVGFFINRWKLLDLDHPALANLDAWHDRLKARPGYKTHITDNGL' A
#
# COMPACT_ATOMS: atom_id res chain seq x y z
N MET A 1 7.74 -6.25 0.38
CA MET A 1 7.99 -7.55 -0.28
C MET A 1 9.48 -7.70 -0.54
N ALA A 2 10.14 -8.67 0.09
CA ALA A 2 11.61 -8.68 0.20
C ALA A 2 12.34 -8.91 -1.13
N ASP A 3 11.71 -9.67 -2.02
CA ASP A 3 12.27 -10.22 -3.26
C ASP A 3 11.44 -9.84 -4.50
N ARG A 4 10.29 -9.19 -4.30
CA ARG A 4 9.35 -8.81 -5.36
C ARG A 4 8.77 -7.43 -5.11
N PRO A 5 8.37 -6.67 -6.13
CA PRO A 5 7.82 -5.32 -5.95
C PRO A 5 6.31 -5.27 -5.64
N PHE A 6 5.52 -6.29 -6.00
CA PHE A 6 4.06 -6.35 -5.81
C PHE A 6 3.59 -7.69 -5.20
N VAL A 7 2.35 -7.74 -4.70
CA VAL A 7 1.83 -8.86 -3.89
C VAL A 7 1.97 -10.19 -4.65
N ALA A 8 1.75 -10.15 -5.96
CA ALA A 8 1.79 -11.31 -6.83
C ALA A 8 3.12 -11.48 -7.60
N GLY A 9 4.12 -10.59 -7.42
CA GLY A 9 5.41 -10.69 -8.12
C GLY A 9 5.89 -9.35 -8.70
N GLU A 10 6.43 -9.40 -9.92
CA GLU A 10 7.07 -8.26 -10.59
C GLU A 10 6.11 -7.15 -11.05
N ASN A 11 4.83 -7.49 -11.25
CA ASN A 11 3.84 -6.59 -11.82
C ASN A 11 2.71 -6.30 -10.85
N LEU A 12 2.17 -5.08 -10.94
CA LEU A 12 0.94 -4.72 -10.24
C LEU A 12 -0.19 -5.65 -10.70
N THR A 13 -0.95 -6.16 -9.74
CA THR A 13 -2.14 -6.97 -10.01
C THR A 13 -3.34 -6.42 -9.26
N MET A 14 -4.52 -6.97 -9.57
CA MET A 14 -5.72 -6.71 -8.79
C MET A 14 -5.54 -7.06 -7.31
N GLY A 15 -4.64 -8.00 -6.97
CA GLY A 15 -4.34 -8.36 -5.58
C GLY A 15 -3.73 -7.23 -4.75
N ASP A 16 -3.05 -6.27 -5.37
CA ASP A 16 -2.44 -5.14 -4.66
C ASP A 16 -3.48 -4.12 -4.18
N ILE A 17 -4.66 -4.06 -4.81
CA ILE A 17 -5.70 -3.06 -4.51
C ILE A 17 -6.31 -3.28 -3.11
N PRO A 18 -6.91 -4.46 -2.79
CA PRO A 18 -7.47 -4.68 -1.46
C PRO A 18 -6.39 -4.68 -0.37
N VAL A 19 -5.20 -5.21 -0.65
CA VAL A 19 -4.09 -5.20 0.32
C VAL A 19 -3.64 -3.76 0.59
N GLY A 20 -3.51 -2.94 -0.45
CA GLY A 20 -3.19 -1.52 -0.33
C GLY A 20 -4.17 -0.79 0.57
N PHE A 21 -5.47 -0.95 0.30
CA PHE A 21 -6.53 -0.38 1.13
C PHE A 21 -6.38 -0.73 2.62
N PHE A 22 -6.20 -2.02 2.94
CA PHE A 22 -6.03 -2.44 4.33
C PHE A 22 -4.76 -1.87 4.98
N ILE A 23 -3.65 -1.80 4.25
CA ILE A 23 -2.40 -1.23 4.76
C ILE A 23 -2.52 0.26 4.99
N ASN A 24 -3.18 0.99 4.08
CA ASN A 24 -3.45 2.41 4.25
C ASN A 24 -4.26 2.67 5.52
N ARG A 25 -5.37 1.94 5.70
CA ARG A 25 -6.18 2.01 6.92
C ARG A 25 -5.37 1.67 8.17
N TRP A 26 -4.57 0.60 8.14
CA TRP A 26 -3.73 0.18 9.27
C TRP A 26 -2.72 1.26 9.67
N LYS A 27 -2.12 1.95 8.69
CA LYS A 27 -1.18 3.07 8.91
C LYS A 27 -1.85 4.31 9.52
N LEU A 28 -3.15 4.51 9.33
CA LEU A 28 -3.90 5.62 9.94
C LEU A 28 -4.35 5.35 11.37
N LEU A 29 -4.28 4.11 11.84
CA LEU A 29 -4.58 3.80 13.22
C LEU A 29 -3.48 4.35 14.14
N ASP A 30 -3.88 4.95 15.26
CA ASP A 30 -2.98 5.42 16.31
C ASP A 30 -2.46 4.23 17.12
N LEU A 31 -1.48 3.53 16.57
CA LEU A 31 -0.81 2.37 17.16
C LEU A 31 0.66 2.35 16.75
N ASP A 32 1.50 1.69 17.56
CA ASP A 32 2.90 1.51 17.22
C ASP A 32 3.05 0.64 15.97
N HIS A 33 3.60 1.21 14.90
CA HIS A 33 3.90 0.48 13.67
C HIS A 33 5.36 0.01 13.66
N PRO A 34 5.64 -1.28 13.43
CA PRO A 34 7.00 -1.73 13.18
C PRO A 34 7.56 -1.09 11.90
N ALA A 35 8.87 -0.85 11.90
CA ALA A 35 9.58 -0.39 10.71
C ALA A 35 9.63 -1.51 9.66
N LEU A 36 8.86 -1.35 8.57
CA LEU A 36 8.72 -2.34 7.51
C LEU A 36 9.07 -1.70 6.16
N ALA A 37 10.35 -1.41 5.92
CA ALA A 37 10.82 -0.66 4.74
C ALA A 37 10.31 -1.22 3.39
N ASN A 38 10.24 -2.55 3.26
CA ASN A 38 9.75 -3.18 2.04
C ASN A 38 8.23 -3.10 1.87
N LEU A 39 7.49 -2.93 2.96
CA LEU A 39 6.05 -2.65 2.93
C LEU A 39 5.83 -1.18 2.57
N ASP A 40 6.58 -0.27 3.20
CA ASP A 40 6.48 1.16 2.96
C ASP A 40 6.80 1.49 1.50
N ALA A 41 7.89 0.95 0.95
CA ALA A 41 8.25 1.14 -0.45
C ALA A 41 7.16 0.60 -1.41
N TRP A 42 6.53 -0.54 -1.10
CA TRP A 42 5.42 -1.05 -1.91
C TRP A 42 4.20 -0.12 -1.81
N HIS A 43 3.85 0.34 -0.61
CA HIS A 43 2.71 1.22 -0.40
C HIS A 43 2.92 2.59 -1.06
N ASP A 44 4.13 3.15 -1.04
CA ASP A 44 4.48 4.40 -1.71
C ASP A 44 4.30 4.31 -3.24
N ARG A 45 4.66 3.17 -3.85
CA ARG A 45 4.38 2.92 -5.27
C ARG A 45 2.88 2.95 -5.57
N LEU A 46 2.04 2.45 -4.66
CA LEU A 46 0.58 2.51 -4.82
C LEU A 46 0.08 3.96 -4.71
N LYS A 47 0.50 4.70 -3.67
CA LYS A 47 0.12 6.10 -3.45
C LYS A 47 0.51 7.04 -4.61
N ALA A 48 1.55 6.72 -5.37
CA ALA A 48 1.95 7.48 -6.55
C ALA A 48 0.96 7.36 -7.75
N ARG A 49 0.02 6.41 -7.70
CA ARG A 49 -0.93 6.17 -8.81
C ARG A 49 -2.18 7.02 -8.64
N PRO A 50 -2.63 7.76 -9.68
CA PRO A 50 -3.79 8.64 -9.59
C PRO A 50 -5.04 7.94 -9.06
N GLY A 51 -5.39 6.76 -9.58
CA GLY A 51 -6.58 6.03 -9.13
C GLY A 51 -6.52 5.60 -7.66
N TYR A 52 -5.36 5.13 -7.20
CA TYR A 52 -5.18 4.78 -5.79
C TYR A 52 -5.26 6.02 -4.91
N LYS A 53 -4.62 7.11 -5.32
CA LYS A 53 -4.66 8.38 -4.60
C LYS A 53 -6.09 8.90 -4.44
N THR A 54 -6.82 8.99 -5.56
CA THR A 54 -8.21 9.46 -5.59
C THR A 54 -9.16 8.60 -4.77
N HIS A 55 -9.00 7.27 -4.77
CA HIS A 55 -9.98 6.39 -4.15
C HIS A 55 -9.63 5.97 -2.73
N ILE A 56 -8.35 5.97 -2.36
CA ILE A 56 -7.84 5.42 -1.10
C ILE A 56 -7.29 6.51 -0.20
N THR A 57 -6.29 7.29 -0.65
CA THR A 57 -5.61 8.25 0.24
C THR A 57 -6.34 9.58 0.41
N ASP A 58 -6.88 10.13 -0.67
CA ASP A 58 -7.48 11.48 -0.65
C ASP A 58 -8.89 11.46 -0.01
N ASN A 59 -9.52 10.28 0.07
CA ASN A 59 -10.85 10.12 0.66
C ASN A 59 -10.82 9.90 2.18
N GLY A 60 -9.66 10.04 2.85
CA GLY A 60 -9.56 9.98 4.31
C GLY A 60 -9.84 8.60 4.92
N LEU A 61 -9.71 7.53 4.13
CA LEU A 61 -9.54 6.16 4.60
C LEU A 61 -8.06 5.80 4.62
#